data_AF-A0A9D6LBN8-F1
#
_entry.id   AF-A0A9D6LBN8-F1
#
_cell.length_a   1.000
_cell.length_b   1.000
_cell.length_c   1.000
_cell.angle_alpha   90.00
_cell.angle_beta   90.00
_cell.angle_gamma   90.00
#
_symmetry.space_group_name_H-M   'P 1'
#
loop_
_entity.id
_entity.type
_entity.pdbx_description
1 polymer ?
#
loop_
_entity_poly.entity_id
_entity_poly.type
_entity_poly.pdbx_seq_one_letter_code
_entity_poly.pdbx_strand_id
1 'polypeptide(L)'
;MVLSAFGATAQANSNVVTVESINTQAIVTMEALSSMALINWKVGDATDYNVSLGGFGMNGTMRKEATKEEGEAIWIKSELKLPIMQDTQEMLMDRNTGKVLKYLHNGKEENMPDEKVEIVKTAYESVTVPAGTYKCTHVWAKSEQVQDIQIWMNNRDIALDGAAKMYMDQGQIKITMELTKSNKQ
;
A
#
# COMPACT_ATOMS: atom_id res chain seq x y z
N MET A 1 8.37 -17.18 -54.02
CA MET A 1 9.38 -16.85 -53.00
C MET A 1 8.78 -15.79 -52.10
N VAL A 2 8.89 -16.01 -50.80
CA VAL A 2 8.14 -15.42 -49.67
C VAL A 2 8.60 -13.99 -49.38
N LEU A 3 7.73 -13.10 -48.89
CA LEU A 3 7.94 -12.38 -47.62
C LEU A 3 6.69 -11.57 -47.22
N SER A 4 5.95 -12.11 -46.26
CA SER A 4 4.93 -11.40 -45.48
C SER A 4 5.63 -10.65 -44.36
N ALA A 5 5.55 -9.32 -44.33
CA ALA A 5 6.02 -8.52 -43.20
C ALA A 5 4.87 -8.35 -42.20
N PHE A 6 4.89 -9.13 -41.12
CA PHE A 6 4.09 -8.86 -39.93
C PHE A 6 4.73 -7.69 -39.18
N GLY A 7 4.09 -6.52 -39.26
CA GLY A 7 4.39 -5.40 -38.37
C GLY A 7 3.74 -5.66 -37.01
N ALA A 8 4.48 -6.25 -36.08
CA ALA A 8 4.09 -6.25 -34.68
C ALA A 8 4.32 -4.84 -34.11
N THR A 9 3.25 -4.05 -34.00
CA THR A 9 3.28 -2.83 -33.19
C THR A 9 3.32 -3.26 -31.73
N ALA A 10 4.47 -3.08 -31.08
CA ALA A 10 4.56 -3.13 -29.64
C ALA A 10 3.59 -2.08 -29.07
N GLN A 11 2.49 -2.53 -28.45
CA GLN A 11 1.71 -1.65 -27.61
C GLN A 11 2.57 -1.35 -26.40
N ALA A 12 3.10 -0.14 -26.33
CA ALA A 12 3.62 0.39 -25.09
C ALA A 12 2.46 0.35 -24.09
N ASN A 13 2.57 -0.47 -23.05
CA ASN A 13 1.76 -0.33 -21.84
C ASN A 13 2.14 1.02 -21.23
N SER A 14 1.49 2.08 -21.68
CA SER A 14 1.41 3.31 -20.92
C SER A 14 0.62 2.97 -19.67
N ASN A 15 1.31 2.74 -18.55
CA ASN A 15 0.71 2.66 -17.22
C ASN A 15 0.02 4.00 -16.96
N VAL A 16 -1.25 4.11 -17.35
CA VAL A 16 -2.09 5.23 -16.95
C VAL A 16 -2.27 5.08 -15.46
N VAL A 17 -1.64 5.95 -14.68
CA VAL A 17 -1.75 5.94 -13.22
C VAL A 17 -3.17 6.34 -12.86
N THR A 18 -3.96 5.36 -12.42
CA THR A 18 -5.32 5.55 -11.90
C THR A 18 -5.29 5.65 -10.38
N VAL A 19 -6.31 6.20 -9.74
CA VAL A 19 -6.35 6.23 -8.26
C VAL A 19 -6.46 4.83 -7.66
N GLU A 20 -7.07 3.91 -8.39
CA GLU A 20 -7.00 2.48 -8.12
C GLU A 20 -5.52 2.04 -7.99
N SER A 21 -4.66 2.38 -8.94
CA SER A 21 -3.23 2.00 -8.86
C SER A 21 -2.51 2.54 -7.61
N ILE A 22 -2.97 3.66 -7.04
CA ILE A 22 -2.39 4.25 -5.82
C ILE A 22 -2.77 3.43 -4.58
N ASN A 23 -4.07 3.18 -4.39
CA ASN A 23 -4.56 2.43 -3.22
C ASN A 23 -4.12 0.96 -3.31
N THR A 24 -4.18 0.38 -4.52
CA THR A 24 -3.73 -0.98 -4.81
C THR A 24 -2.23 -1.16 -4.49
N GLN A 25 -1.36 -0.22 -4.86
CA GLN A 25 0.06 -0.33 -4.53
C GLN A 25 0.32 -0.34 -3.02
N ALA A 26 -0.43 0.46 -2.27
CA ALA A 26 -0.31 0.50 -0.81
C ALA A 26 -0.72 -0.85 -0.19
N ILE A 27 -1.70 -1.55 -0.78
CA ILE A 27 -2.13 -2.89 -0.34
C ILE A 27 -1.12 -3.97 -0.75
N VAL A 28 -0.66 -3.98 -2.01
CA VAL A 28 0.38 -4.91 -2.49
C VAL A 28 1.61 -4.84 -1.60
N THR A 29 2.04 -3.62 -1.26
CA THR A 29 3.20 -3.43 -0.40
C THR A 29 2.93 -3.88 1.03
N MET A 30 1.71 -3.70 1.53
CA MET A 30 1.30 -4.20 2.83
C MET A 30 1.35 -5.72 2.90
N GLU A 31 0.81 -6.42 1.91
CA GLU A 31 0.88 -7.89 1.82
C GLU A 31 2.33 -8.38 1.85
N ALA A 32 3.18 -7.79 1.01
CA ALA A 32 4.59 -8.16 0.93
C ALA A 32 5.32 -7.99 2.27
N LEU A 33 5.09 -6.87 2.97
CA LEU A 33 5.73 -6.59 4.26
C LEU A 33 5.10 -7.35 5.43
N SER A 34 3.82 -7.70 5.34
CA SER A 34 3.13 -8.45 6.40
C SER A 34 3.68 -9.87 6.51
N SER A 35 4.19 -10.45 5.41
CA SER A 35 4.91 -11.73 5.45
C SER A 35 6.20 -11.70 6.30
N MET A 36 6.71 -10.51 6.64
CA MET A 36 7.93 -10.33 7.43
C MET A 36 7.67 -10.06 8.92
N ALA A 37 6.41 -9.91 9.31
CA ALA A 37 6.02 -9.57 10.67
C ALA A 37 4.91 -10.51 11.19
N LEU A 38 4.88 -10.75 12.49
CA LEU A 38 3.77 -11.45 13.10
C LEU A 38 2.52 -10.54 13.10
N ILE A 39 1.47 -10.95 12.41
CA ILE A 39 0.20 -10.21 12.32
C ILE A 39 -0.61 -10.44 13.59
N ASN A 40 -0.48 -9.53 14.56
CA ASN A 40 -1.20 -9.55 15.83
C ASN A 40 -2.30 -8.48 15.94
N TRP A 41 -2.75 -7.95 14.80
CA TRP A 41 -3.73 -6.87 14.74
C TRP A 41 -5.06 -7.29 15.36
N LYS A 42 -5.78 -6.36 15.98
CA LYS A 42 -7.11 -6.61 16.55
C LYS A 42 -8.16 -5.81 15.82
N VAL A 43 -9.41 -6.28 15.83
CA VAL A 43 -10.54 -5.48 15.35
C VAL A 43 -10.56 -4.13 16.07
N GLY A 44 -10.62 -3.04 15.31
CA GLY A 44 -10.54 -1.67 15.80
C GLY A 44 -9.14 -1.06 15.80
N ASP A 45 -8.09 -1.84 15.49
CA ASP A 45 -6.79 -1.28 15.13
C ASP A 45 -6.94 -0.45 13.86
N ALA A 46 -6.42 0.78 13.88
CA ALA A 46 -6.56 1.70 12.76
C ALA A 46 -5.38 2.66 12.63
N THR A 47 -5.17 3.14 11.42
CA THR A 47 -4.18 4.18 11.09
C THR A 47 -4.80 5.17 10.12
N ASP A 48 -4.64 6.46 10.40
CA ASP A 48 -5.07 7.56 9.54
C ASP A 48 -3.83 8.26 8.96
N TYR A 49 -3.88 8.62 7.69
CA TYR A 49 -2.78 9.22 6.94
C TYR A 49 -3.23 10.46 6.19
N ASN A 50 -2.33 11.44 6.08
CA ASN A 50 -2.38 12.42 5.01
C ASN A 50 -1.76 11.80 3.75
N VAL A 51 -2.40 12.00 2.61
CA VAL A 51 -1.91 11.50 1.31
C VAL A 51 -1.64 12.71 0.41
N SER A 52 -0.44 12.77 -0.17
CA SER A 52 -0.05 13.79 -1.14
C SER A 52 0.36 13.15 -2.46
N LEU A 53 -0.18 13.66 -3.56
CA LEU A 53 0.10 13.25 -4.94
C LEU A 53 0.84 14.39 -5.63
N GLY A 54 2.17 14.44 -5.41
CA GLY A 54 3.01 15.60 -5.71
C GLY A 54 3.03 16.05 -7.17
N GLY A 55 2.75 15.16 -8.13
CA GLY A 55 2.68 15.50 -9.56
C GLY A 55 1.45 16.32 -9.96
N PHE A 56 0.40 16.31 -9.14
CA PHE A 56 -0.90 16.93 -9.45
C PHE A 56 -1.35 17.96 -8.39
N GLY A 57 -0.53 18.19 -7.35
CA GLY A 57 -0.88 19.08 -6.24
C GLY A 57 -2.12 18.63 -5.45
N MET A 58 -2.53 17.36 -5.60
CA MET A 58 -3.70 16.81 -4.92
C MET A 58 -3.31 16.27 -3.55
N ASN A 59 -4.06 16.66 -2.53
CA ASN A 59 -3.93 16.14 -1.17
C ASN A 59 -5.24 15.51 -0.73
N GLY A 60 -5.15 14.46 0.06
CA GLY A 60 -6.28 13.74 0.60
C GLY A 60 -5.93 13.03 1.90
N THR A 61 -6.77 12.08 2.26
CA THR A 61 -6.61 11.29 3.48
C THR A 61 -6.82 9.82 3.18
N MET A 62 -6.16 8.96 3.94
CA MET A 62 -6.41 7.53 3.90
C MET A 62 -6.65 7.02 5.32
N ARG A 63 -7.66 6.17 5.49
CA ARG A 63 -7.87 5.41 6.72
C ARG A 63 -7.71 3.93 6.43
N LYS A 64 -6.86 3.25 7.20
CA LYS A 64 -6.80 1.79 7.25
C LYS A 64 -7.36 1.31 8.59
N GLU A 65 -8.13 0.24 8.58
CA GLU A 65 -8.78 -0.31 9.77
C GLU A 65 -8.94 -1.82 9.69
N ALA A 66 -8.66 -2.53 10.78
CA ALA A 66 -9.05 -3.92 10.96
C ALA A 66 -10.53 -3.99 11.39
N THR A 67 -11.39 -4.51 10.52
CA THR A 67 -12.85 -4.37 10.67
C THR A 67 -13.53 -5.63 11.20
N LYS A 68 -13.02 -6.82 10.87
CA LYS A 68 -13.68 -8.10 11.18
C LYS A 68 -12.67 -9.25 11.22
N GLU A 69 -12.95 -10.28 12.03
CA GLU A 69 -12.22 -11.54 12.02
C GLU A 69 -13.03 -12.65 11.36
N GLU A 70 -12.34 -13.54 10.64
CA GLU A 70 -12.88 -14.76 10.05
C GLU A 70 -11.91 -15.92 10.29
N GLY A 71 -12.08 -16.62 11.41
CA GLY A 71 -11.14 -17.66 11.83
C GLY A 71 -9.74 -17.09 12.09
N GLU A 72 -8.74 -17.64 11.41
CA GLU A 72 -7.33 -17.20 11.48
C GLU A 72 -7.02 -16.01 10.54
N ALA A 73 -8.04 -15.43 9.91
CA ALA A 73 -7.91 -14.30 9.00
C ALA A 73 -8.56 -13.02 9.54
N ILE A 74 -8.10 -11.88 9.05
CA ILE A 74 -8.57 -10.55 9.44
C ILE A 74 -8.89 -9.69 8.21
N TRP A 75 -10.04 -9.03 8.25
CA TRP A 75 -10.42 -8.03 7.27
C TRP A 75 -9.75 -6.71 7.56
N ILE A 76 -9.02 -6.18 6.58
CA ILE A 76 -8.48 -4.82 6.59
C ILE A 76 -9.19 -4.00 5.52
N LYS A 77 -9.74 -2.86 5.91
CA LYS A 77 -10.36 -1.88 5.03
C LYS A 77 -9.47 -0.67 4.87
N SER A 78 -9.22 -0.25 3.63
CA SER A 78 -8.50 0.97 3.25
C SER A 78 -9.46 1.91 2.52
N GLU A 79 -9.69 3.11 3.07
CA GLU A 79 -10.50 4.16 2.46
C GLU A 79 -9.62 5.36 2.10
N LEU A 80 -9.38 5.58 0.81
CA LEU A 80 -8.70 6.75 0.28
C LEU A 80 -9.72 7.82 -0.13
N LYS A 81 -9.57 9.05 0.35
CA LYS A 81 -10.40 10.21 0.00
C LYS A 81 -9.53 11.31 -0.58
N LEU A 82 -9.77 11.64 -1.83
CA LEU A 82 -9.20 12.78 -2.56
C LEU A 82 -10.31 13.82 -2.84
N PRO A 83 -9.99 15.07 -3.22
CA PRO A 83 -11.00 16.14 -3.33
C PRO A 83 -12.14 15.86 -4.34
N ILE A 84 -11.88 15.06 -5.38
CA ILE A 84 -12.82 14.76 -6.45
C ILE A 84 -13.27 13.30 -6.48
N MET A 85 -12.75 12.46 -5.58
CA MET A 85 -12.96 11.02 -5.66
C MET A 85 -12.63 10.30 -4.35
N GLN A 86 -13.27 9.15 -4.17
CA GLN A 86 -13.04 8.24 -3.06
C GLN A 86 -12.84 6.84 -3.61
N ASP A 87 -11.96 6.09 -2.97
CA ASP A 87 -11.67 4.70 -3.29
C ASP A 87 -11.69 3.86 -2.01
N THR A 88 -12.34 2.71 -2.05
CA THR A 88 -12.43 1.77 -0.92
C THR A 88 -11.96 0.40 -1.35
N GLN A 89 -11.02 -0.15 -0.60
CA GLN A 89 -10.48 -1.48 -0.80
C GLN A 89 -10.57 -2.28 0.50
N GLU A 90 -10.95 -3.54 0.42
CA GLU A 90 -11.04 -4.44 1.55
C GLU A 90 -10.29 -5.73 1.23
N MET A 91 -9.50 -6.23 2.16
CA MET A 91 -8.78 -7.48 1.99
C MET A 91 -8.97 -8.39 3.20
N LEU A 92 -9.20 -9.67 2.95
CA LEU A 92 -9.12 -10.71 3.98
C LEU A 92 -7.70 -11.26 3.97
N MET A 93 -6.96 -11.06 5.05
CA MET A 93 -5.57 -11.50 5.16
C MET A 93 -5.44 -12.64 6.17
N ASP A 94 -4.76 -13.71 5.79
CA ASP A 94 -4.39 -14.80 6.70
C ASP A 94 -3.30 -14.31 7.67
N ARG A 95 -3.56 -14.41 8.98
CA ARG A 95 -2.66 -13.87 10.01
C ARG A 95 -1.35 -14.64 10.14
N ASN A 96 -1.34 -15.91 9.74
CA ASN A 96 -0.19 -16.79 9.89
C ASN A 96 0.82 -16.64 8.75
N THR A 97 0.34 -16.30 7.55
CA THR A 97 1.13 -16.23 6.33
C THR A 97 1.24 -14.83 5.74
N GLY A 98 0.35 -13.91 6.12
CA GLY A 98 0.23 -12.57 5.54
C GLY A 98 -0.35 -12.53 4.14
N LYS A 99 -0.81 -13.66 3.60
CA LYS A 99 -1.39 -13.74 2.25
C LYS A 99 -2.80 -13.16 2.21
N VAL A 100 -3.10 -12.45 1.14
CA VAL A 100 -4.47 -12.00 0.83
C VAL A 100 -5.28 -13.19 0.31
N LEU A 101 -6.35 -13.54 1.04
CA LEU A 101 -7.30 -14.60 0.71
C LEU A 101 -8.45 -14.09 -0.15
N LYS A 102 -8.87 -12.83 0.06
CA LYS A 102 -9.92 -12.15 -0.70
C LYS A 102 -9.60 -10.68 -0.84
N TYR A 103 -9.98 -10.10 -1.96
CA TYR A 103 -9.81 -8.69 -2.24
C TYR A 103 -11.10 -8.13 -2.84
N LEU A 104 -11.61 -7.03 -2.26
CA LEU A 104 -12.77 -6.31 -2.74
C LEU A 104 -12.36 -4.88 -3.07
N HIS A 105 -12.69 -4.45 -4.27
CA HIS A 105 -12.55 -3.07 -4.71
C HIS A 105 -13.93 -2.45 -4.90
N ASN A 106 -14.22 -1.39 -4.14
CA ASN A 106 -15.51 -0.69 -4.15
C ASN A 106 -16.72 -1.64 -4.04
N GLY A 107 -16.60 -2.66 -3.18
CA GLY A 107 -17.62 -3.67 -2.90
C GLY A 107 -17.73 -4.81 -3.91
N LYS A 108 -16.87 -4.85 -4.93
CA LYS A 108 -16.79 -5.95 -5.91
C LYS A 108 -15.57 -6.80 -5.64
N GLU A 109 -15.74 -8.11 -5.62
CA GLU A 109 -14.62 -9.04 -5.51
C GLU A 109 -13.78 -8.99 -6.79
N GLU A 110 -12.47 -8.84 -6.62
CA GLU A 110 -11.49 -8.74 -7.69
C GLU A 110 -10.27 -9.59 -7.35
N ASN A 111 -9.46 -9.90 -8.36
CA ASN A 111 -8.18 -10.56 -8.11
C ASN A 111 -7.17 -9.53 -7.63
N MET A 112 -6.46 -9.87 -6.55
CA MET A 112 -5.29 -9.12 -6.12
C MET A 112 -4.24 -9.14 -7.26
N PRO A 113 -3.61 -8.01 -7.60
CA PRO A 113 -2.54 -8.01 -8.60
C PRO A 113 -1.39 -8.92 -8.15
N ASP A 114 -0.93 -9.79 -9.06
CA ASP A 114 0.28 -10.60 -8.84
C ASP A 114 1.50 -9.72 -9.10
N GLU A 115 1.80 -8.85 -8.14
CA GLU A 115 2.96 -7.96 -8.18
C GLU A 115 3.96 -8.36 -7.10
N LYS A 116 5.22 -8.57 -7.52
CA LYS A 116 6.31 -8.89 -6.60
C LYS A 116 7.00 -7.64 -6.13
N VAL A 117 7.01 -7.45 -4.81
CA VAL A 117 7.80 -6.42 -4.15
C VAL A 117 9.13 -7.02 -3.71
N GLU A 118 10.23 -6.47 -4.20
CA GLU A 118 11.60 -6.83 -3.83
C GLU A 118 12.17 -5.78 -2.87
N ILE A 119 12.63 -6.23 -1.70
CA ILE A 119 13.31 -5.35 -0.74
C ILE A 119 14.76 -5.19 -1.18
N VAL A 120 15.13 -3.94 -1.43
CA VAL A 120 16.46 -3.56 -1.90
C VAL A 120 17.38 -3.26 -0.72
N LYS A 121 16.85 -2.61 0.32
CA LYS A 121 17.64 -2.16 1.46
C LYS A 121 16.78 -1.97 2.70
N THR A 122 17.39 -2.15 3.87
CA THR A 122 16.82 -1.72 5.15
C THR A 122 17.84 -0.89 5.94
N ALA A 123 17.35 0.05 6.74
CA ALA A 123 18.14 0.82 7.69
C ALA A 123 17.30 1.18 8.92
N TYR A 124 17.95 1.52 10.02
CA TYR A 124 17.27 2.06 11.21
C TYR A 124 17.44 3.56 11.28
N GLU A 125 16.34 4.29 11.32
CA GLU A 125 16.36 5.76 11.40
C GLU A 125 15.09 6.31 12.05
N SER A 126 15.12 7.60 12.39
CA SER A 126 13.96 8.28 12.94
C SER A 126 13.24 9.06 11.84
N VAL A 127 11.91 9.02 11.84
CA VAL A 127 11.06 9.85 10.97
C VAL A 127 10.10 10.67 11.80
N THR A 128 9.88 11.93 11.41
CA THR A 128 8.87 12.81 12.01
C THR A 128 7.73 12.98 11.02
N VAL A 129 6.53 12.70 11.51
CA VAL A 129 5.25 12.82 10.79
C VAL A 129 4.25 13.56 11.69
N PRO A 130 3.05 13.95 11.19
CA PRO A 130 2.09 14.66 12.03
C PRO A 130 1.71 13.92 13.33
N ALA A 131 1.72 12.58 13.33
CA ALA A 131 1.46 11.76 14.52
C ALA A 131 2.63 11.71 15.54
N GLY A 132 3.79 12.34 15.25
CA GLY A 132 4.97 12.35 16.12
C GLY A 132 6.25 11.85 15.46
N THR A 133 7.28 11.62 16.27
CA THR A 133 8.57 11.08 15.82
C THR A 133 8.72 9.63 16.24
N TYR A 134 9.05 8.77 15.28
CA TYR A 134 9.17 7.32 15.47
C TYR A 134 10.58 6.85 15.10
N LYS A 135 11.13 5.92 15.89
CA LYS A 135 12.27 5.11 15.47
C LYS A 135 11.73 3.99 14.60
N CYS A 136 12.13 3.94 13.34
CA CYS A 136 11.59 3.04 12.35
C CYS A 136 12.68 2.17 11.73
N THR A 137 12.25 1.03 11.20
CA THR A 137 12.97 0.38 10.11
C THR A 137 12.54 1.09 8.83
N HIS A 138 13.48 1.74 8.15
CA HIS A 138 13.27 2.26 6.81
C HIS A 138 13.60 1.16 5.81
N VAL A 139 12.60 0.77 5.03
CA VAL A 139 12.67 -0.23 3.97
C VAL A 139 12.63 0.49 2.63
N TRP A 140 13.61 0.23 1.78
CA TRP A 140 13.56 0.54 0.36
C TRP A 140 13.21 -0.73 -0.39
N ALA A 141 12.19 -0.64 -1.22
CA ALA A 141 11.71 -1.71 -2.06
C ALA A 141 11.45 -1.21 -3.48
N LYS A 142 11.24 -2.14 -4.38
CA LYS A 142 10.82 -1.91 -5.76
C LYS A 142 9.85 -3.00 -6.17
N SER A 143 9.06 -2.73 -7.18
CA SER A 143 8.21 -3.70 -7.84
C SER A 143 8.38 -3.62 -9.36
N GLU A 144 7.62 -4.41 -10.10
CA GLU A 144 7.60 -4.30 -11.56
C GLU A 144 7.09 -2.92 -12.01
N GLN A 145 6.15 -2.32 -11.26
CA GLN A 145 5.52 -1.04 -11.61
C GLN A 145 6.19 0.17 -10.96
N VAL A 146 6.81 0.02 -9.78
CA VAL A 146 7.32 1.13 -8.97
C VAL A 146 8.78 0.92 -8.61
N GLN A 147 9.65 1.79 -9.08
CA GLN A 147 11.10 1.62 -8.93
C GLN A 147 11.65 2.14 -7.59
N ASP A 148 10.88 3.00 -6.90
CA ASP A 148 11.27 3.55 -5.60
C ASP A 148 10.07 3.52 -4.65
N ILE A 149 10.02 2.49 -3.81
CA ILE A 149 9.08 2.35 -2.71
C ILE A 149 9.89 2.51 -1.41
N GLN A 150 9.51 3.46 -0.57
CA GLN A 150 10.15 3.75 0.70
C GLN A 150 9.13 3.72 1.83
N ILE A 151 9.41 2.94 2.86
CA ILE A 151 8.49 2.75 3.99
C ILE A 151 9.26 2.85 5.29
N TRP A 152 8.81 3.75 6.16
CA TRP A 152 9.28 3.84 7.53
C TRP A 152 8.28 3.13 8.42
N MET A 153 8.65 1.98 8.96
CA MET A 153 7.73 1.14 9.74
C MET A 153 8.22 0.87 11.17
N ASN A 154 7.27 0.81 12.09
CA ASN A 154 7.44 0.42 13.48
C ASN A 154 6.17 -0.30 13.98
N ASN A 155 6.15 -1.63 13.80
CA ASN A 155 5.02 -2.49 14.17
C ASN A 155 4.86 -2.66 15.69
N ARG A 156 5.78 -2.12 16.51
CA ARG A 156 5.62 -2.08 17.97
C ARG A 156 4.71 -0.93 18.36
N ASP A 157 4.98 0.26 17.85
CA ASP A 157 4.36 1.50 18.30
C ASP A 157 3.17 1.92 17.43
N ILE A 158 3.13 1.49 16.17
CA ILE A 158 2.07 1.82 15.22
C ILE A 158 1.22 0.56 14.98
N ALA A 159 -0.09 0.75 14.82
CA ALA A 159 -1.05 -0.31 14.51
C ALA A 159 -0.89 -0.83 13.08
N LEU A 160 -1.54 -1.96 12.78
CA LEU A 160 -1.55 -2.56 11.45
C LEU A 160 -0.12 -2.79 10.90
N ASP A 161 0.12 -2.39 9.65
CA ASP A 161 1.39 -2.50 8.94
C ASP A 161 2.54 -1.69 9.54
N GLY A 162 2.26 -0.92 10.59
CA GLY A 162 3.23 -0.17 11.36
C GLY A 162 3.81 1.02 10.60
N ALA A 163 3.26 1.41 9.46
CA ALA A 163 3.81 2.47 8.64
C ALA A 163 3.66 3.85 9.29
N ALA A 164 4.77 4.52 9.58
CA ALA A 164 4.80 5.93 9.95
C ALA A 164 4.72 6.82 8.70
N LYS A 165 5.43 6.42 7.65
CA LYS A 165 5.50 7.12 6.37
C LYS A 165 5.66 6.14 5.22
N MET A 166 5.05 6.44 4.08
CA MET A 166 5.28 5.77 2.82
C MET A 166 5.58 6.79 1.74
N TYR A 167 6.52 6.49 0.86
CA TYR A 167 6.82 7.24 -0.35
C TYR A 167 6.90 6.27 -1.53
N MET A 168 6.28 6.63 -2.65
CA MET A 168 6.30 5.85 -3.88
C MET A 168 6.52 6.78 -5.07
N ASP A 169 7.53 6.50 -5.88
CA ASP A 169 7.80 7.21 -7.13
C ASP A 169 7.34 6.37 -8.32
N GLN A 170 6.18 6.74 -8.88
CA GLN A 170 5.61 6.14 -10.09
C GLN A 170 5.92 6.98 -11.34
N GLY A 171 7.09 7.63 -11.35
CA GLY A 171 7.53 8.50 -12.44
C GLY A 171 6.86 9.87 -12.38
N GLN A 172 5.72 10.03 -13.06
CA GLN A 172 5.03 11.33 -13.12
C GLN A 172 4.27 11.67 -11.84
N ILE A 173 3.90 10.67 -11.03
CA ILE A 173 3.27 10.91 -9.74
C ILE A 173 4.14 10.34 -8.61
N LYS A 174 4.29 11.18 -7.60
CA LYS A 174 4.96 10.86 -6.34
C LYS A 174 3.90 10.82 -5.28
N ILE A 175 3.74 9.66 -4.66
CA ILE A 175 2.77 9.46 -3.59
C ILE A 175 3.53 9.55 -2.29
N THR A 176 3.06 10.38 -1.36
CA THR A 176 3.56 10.41 0.01
C THR A 176 2.39 10.21 0.96
N MET A 177 2.53 9.27 1.89
CA MET A 177 1.59 9.03 2.97
C MET A 177 2.29 9.30 4.30
N GLU A 178 1.71 10.12 5.15
CA GLU A 178 2.27 10.44 6.47
C GLU A 178 1.22 10.19 7.56
N LEU A 179 1.58 9.38 8.55
CA LEU A 179 0.70 9.01 9.65
C LEU A 179 0.27 10.26 10.42
N THR A 180 -1.03 10.43 10.58
CA THR A 180 -1.65 11.49 11.39
C THR A 180 -2.20 10.96 12.70
N LYS A 181 -2.62 9.69 12.74
CA LYS A 181 -3.10 9.03 13.95
C LYS A 181 -2.93 7.52 13.84
N SER A 182 -2.62 6.88 14.97
CA SER A 182 -2.70 5.43 15.11
C SER A 182 -3.53 5.07 16.32
N ASN A 183 -4.38 4.05 16.18
CA ASN A 183 -5.14 3.43 17.26
C ASN A 183 -4.73 1.96 17.33
N LYS A 184 -4.12 1.55 18.44
CA LYS A 184 -3.66 0.18 18.67
C LYS A 184 -4.26 -0.36 19.97
N GLN A 185 -4.93 -1.51 19.89
CA GLN A 185 -5.65 -2.17 20.99
C GLN A 185 -4.81 -3.21 21.73
#